data_AF-A0A4Y2KFR2-F1
#
_entry.id   AF-A0A4Y2KFR2-F1
#
_cell.length_a   1.000
_cell.length_b   1.000
_cell.length_c   1.000
_cell.angle_alpha   90.00
_cell.angle_beta   90.00
_cell.angle_gamma   90.00
#
_symmetry.space_group_name_H-M   'P 1'
#
loop_
_entity.id
_entity.type
_entity.pdbx_description
1 polymer ?
#
loop_
_entity_poly.entity_id
_entity_poly.type
_entity_poly.pdbx_seq_one_letter_code
_entity_poly.pdbx_strand_id
1 'polypeptide(L)'
;MALDILGPFPVTTKGNRSADHEVTGFTPADMLFGRTLRMPCDIFFVRPSDTSSSPNEYLNNLEARLESVHAFARERIKLASPRMKTLYDCGAANHHLNVGDQVWIYNPK
;
A
#
# COMPACT_ATOMS: atom_id res chain seq x y z
N MET A 1 -18.74 8.15 0.20
CA MET A 1 -19.38 7.84 1.50
C MET A 1 -19.57 6.33 1.49
N ALA A 2 -18.86 5.52 2.26
CA ALA A 2 -18.58 5.65 3.68
C ALA A 2 -17.07 5.67 4.00
N LEU A 3 -16.73 6.50 4.98
CA LEU A 3 -15.53 6.33 5.78
C LEU A 3 -15.78 5.12 6.69
N ASP A 4 -15.07 4.01 6.47
CA ASP A 4 -14.94 2.93 7.46
C ASP A 4 -13.65 3.13 8.27
N ILE A 5 -13.44 4.35 8.75
CA ILE A 5 -12.49 4.65 9.83
C ILE A 5 -13.30 4.68 11.13
N LEU A 6 -13.66 3.52 11.71
CA LEU A 6 -13.71 3.36 13.17
C LEU A 6 -13.94 1.91 13.62
N GLY A 7 -12.99 1.38 14.40
CA GLY A 7 -13.16 0.22 15.27
C GLY A 7 -11.94 0.08 16.20
N PRO A 8 -12.09 0.12 17.54
CA PRO A 8 -10.97 0.13 18.47
C PRO A 8 -10.51 -1.31 18.76
N PHE A 9 -9.56 -1.83 17.97
CA PHE A 9 -8.88 -3.10 18.27
C PHE A 9 -7.45 -3.08 17.71
N PRO A 10 -6.47 -3.75 18.37
CA PRO A 10 -5.08 -3.83 17.90
C PRO A 10 -4.95 -4.85 16.75
N VAL A 11 -5.70 -4.66 15.66
CA VAL A 11 -5.87 -5.66 14.57
C VAL A 11 -5.26 -5.22 13.23
N THR A 12 -4.78 -3.99 13.06
CA THR A 12 -4.58 -3.47 11.69
C THR A 12 -3.20 -3.74 11.06
N THR A 13 -2.20 -4.26 11.78
CA THR A 13 -0.86 -4.43 11.16
C THR A 13 -0.79 -5.62 10.18
N LYS A 14 -1.50 -6.73 10.44
CA LYS A 14 -1.51 -7.88 9.51
C LYS A 14 -2.49 -7.67 8.35
N GLY A 15 -3.68 -7.15 8.60
CA GLY A 15 -4.69 -6.90 7.56
C GLY A 15 -4.17 -5.99 6.46
N ASN A 16 -3.51 -4.89 6.83
CA ASN A 16 -2.96 -3.94 5.87
C ASN A 16 -1.82 -4.54 5.02
N ARG A 17 -1.14 -5.59 5.48
CA ARG A 17 -0.03 -6.23 4.74
C ARG A 17 -0.49 -7.28 3.74
N SER A 18 -1.66 -7.86 3.96
CA SER A 18 -2.23 -8.94 3.14
C SER A 18 -3.41 -8.49 2.27
N ALA A 19 -3.88 -7.26 2.44
CA ALA A 19 -4.92 -6.67 1.60
C ALA A 19 -4.30 -6.00 0.36
N ASP A 20 -4.97 -6.12 -0.77
CA ASP A 20 -4.56 -5.46 -2.01
C ASP A 20 -4.69 -3.95 -1.86
N HIS A 21 -3.66 -3.23 -2.27
CA HIS A 21 -3.71 -1.79 -2.34
C HIS A 21 -4.41 -1.33 -3.62
N GLU A 22 -5.44 -0.49 -3.50
CA GLU A 22 -6.38 -0.13 -4.58
C GLU A 22 -5.68 0.33 -5.88
N VAL A 23 -4.61 1.12 -5.77
CA VAL A 23 -3.90 1.67 -6.94
C VAL A 23 -2.99 0.64 -7.60
N THR A 24 -2.24 -0.10 -6.79
CA THR A 24 -1.18 -1.00 -7.26
C THR A 24 -1.71 -2.40 -7.57
N GLY A 25 -2.84 -2.80 -6.99
CA GLY A 25 -3.44 -4.13 -7.16
C GLY A 25 -2.63 -5.25 -6.51
N PHE A 26 -1.65 -4.90 -5.66
CA PHE A 26 -0.79 -5.85 -4.97
C PHE A 26 -0.85 -5.62 -3.47
N THR A 27 -0.67 -6.70 -2.71
CA THR A 27 -0.48 -6.60 -1.26
C THR A 27 0.89 -6.02 -0.93
N PRO A 28 1.04 -5.26 0.17
CA PRO A 28 2.37 -4.84 0.63
C PRO A 28 3.33 -6.00 0.88
N ALA A 29 2.81 -7.17 1.27
CA ALA A 29 3.60 -8.38 1.38
C ALA A 29 4.15 -8.89 0.04
N ASP A 30 3.35 -8.87 -1.01
CA ASP A 30 3.80 -9.24 -2.36
C ASP A 30 4.86 -8.26 -2.86
N MET A 31 4.69 -6.97 -2.58
CA MET A 31 5.70 -5.96 -2.95
C MET A 31 6.99 -6.06 -2.14
N LEU A 32 6.95 -6.56 -0.89
CA LEU A 32 8.13 -6.63 -0.03
C LEU A 32 8.85 -7.98 -0.13
N PHE A 33 8.10 -9.07 -0.20
CA PHE A 33 8.63 -10.43 -0.13
C PHE A 33 8.48 -11.21 -1.45
N GLY A 34 7.81 -10.64 -2.45
CA GLY A 34 7.52 -11.34 -3.70
C GLY A 34 6.62 -12.55 -3.51
N ARG A 35 5.84 -12.61 -2.41
CA ARG A 35 4.94 -13.71 -2.08
C ARG A 35 3.84 -13.27 -1.13
N THR A 36 2.71 -13.96 -1.22
CA THR A 36 1.57 -13.74 -0.33
C THR A 36 1.89 -14.26 1.07
N LEU A 37 1.54 -13.50 2.11
CA LEU A 37 1.69 -13.97 3.49
C LEU A 37 0.78 -15.17 3.74
N ARG A 38 1.31 -16.20 4.41
CA ARG A 38 0.52 -17.33 4.86
C ARG A 38 -0.35 -16.90 6.04
N MET A 39 -1.65 -16.82 5.80
CA MET A 39 -2.63 -16.45 6.81
C MET A 39 -3.07 -17.69 7.61
N PRO A 40 -3.59 -17.53 8.84
CA PRO A 40 -4.08 -18.67 9.62
C PRO A 40 -5.07 -19.56 8.85
N CYS A 41 -5.94 -18.98 8.02
CA CYS A 41 -6.84 -19.72 7.13
C CYS A 41 -6.09 -20.60 6.10
N ASP A 42 -4.97 -20.14 5.53
CA ASP A 42 -4.17 -20.91 4.57
C ASP A 42 -3.52 -22.16 5.18
N ILE A 43 -3.38 -22.20 6.51
CA ILE A 43 -2.90 -23.38 7.23
C ILE A 43 -4.01 -24.43 7.29
N PHE A 44 -5.24 -24.00 7.58
CA PHE A 44 -6.41 -24.90 7.64
C PHE A 44 -6.82 -25.42 6.25
N PHE A 45 -6.66 -24.62 5.20
CA PHE A 45 -7.09 -24.96 3.84
C PHE A 45 -5.94 -25.41 2.91
N VAL A 46 -4.74 -25.66 3.45
CA VAL A 46 -3.53 -26.14 2.76
C VAL A 46 -3.37 -25.57 1.35
N ARG A 47 -2.72 -24.40 1.26
CA ARG A 47 -2.32 -23.83 -0.03
C ARG A 47 -1.05 -24.53 -0.57
N PRO A 48 -1.02 -25.01 -1.83
CA PRO A 48 0.19 -25.57 -2.42
C PRO A 48 1.30 -24.50 -2.46
N SER A 49 2.52 -24.90 -2.09
CA SER A 49 3.68 -24.01 -2.16
C SER A 49 4.20 -23.90 -3.59
N ASP A 50 4.57 -22.69 -3.99
CA ASP A 50 5.38 -22.46 -5.19
C ASP A 50 6.73 -23.15 -4.98
N THR A 51 6.84 -24.39 -5.45
CA THR A 51 8.02 -25.22 -5.20
C THR A 51 8.96 -25.03 -6.38
N SER A 52 9.97 -24.18 -6.19
CA SER A 52 11.10 -24.07 -7.12
C SER A 52 11.93 -25.37 -7.10
N SER A 53 12.34 -25.86 -8.27
CA SER A 53 13.18 -27.06 -8.35
C SER A 53 14.56 -26.89 -7.71
N SER A 54 15.10 -25.66 -7.70
CA SER A 54 16.42 -25.35 -7.13
C SER A 54 16.48 -23.97 -6.46
N PRO A 55 17.41 -23.75 -5.50
CA PRO A 55 17.59 -22.45 -4.86
C PRO A 55 17.95 -21.31 -5.83
N ASN A 56 18.76 -21.57 -6.86
CA ASN A 56 19.13 -20.53 -7.83
C ASN A 56 17.94 -20.11 -8.69
N GLU A 57 17.12 -21.07 -9.11
CA GLU A 57 15.89 -20.80 -9.85
C GLU A 57 14.89 -20.01 -9.00
N TYR A 58 14.78 -20.32 -7.70
CA TYR A 58 13.98 -19.53 -6.76
C TYR A 58 14.41 -18.07 -6.71
N LEU A 59 15.72 -17.82 -6.57
CA LEU A 59 16.26 -16.45 -6.48
C LEU A 59 16.00 -15.68 -7.77
N ASN A 60 16.26 -16.27 -8.93
CA ASN A 60 16.01 -15.64 -10.23
C ASN A 60 14.53 -15.32 -10.44
N ASN A 61 13.63 -16.25 -10.08
CA ASN A 61 12.19 -16.05 -10.20
C ASN A 61 11.70 -14.96 -9.22
N LEU A 62 12.25 -14.93 -8.00
CA LEU A 62 11.92 -13.91 -7.00
C LEU A 62 12.35 -12.51 -7.47
N GLU A 63 13.57 -12.39 -8.01
CA GLU A 63 14.09 -11.13 -8.54
C GLU A 63 13.22 -10.61 -9.69
N ALA A 64 12.96 -11.45 -10.70
CA ALA A 64 12.11 -11.08 -11.83
C ALA A 64 10.67 -10.70 -11.40
N ARG A 65 10.11 -11.41 -10.41
CA ARG A 65 8.80 -11.09 -9.86
C ARG A 65 8.79 -9.75 -9.13
N LEU A 66 9.78 -9.48 -8.28
CA LEU A 66 9.86 -8.19 -7.57
C LEU A 66 10.06 -7.04 -8.56
N GLU A 67 10.92 -7.20 -9.56
CA GLU A 67 11.16 -6.18 -10.58
C GLU A 67 9.87 -5.82 -11.33
N SER A 68 9.13 -6.84 -11.79
CA SER A 68 7.86 -6.65 -12.51
C SER A 68 6.76 -6.03 -11.64
N VAL A 69 6.58 -6.51 -10.41
CA VAL A 69 5.61 -5.96 -9.44
C VAL A 69 5.91 -4.49 -9.14
N HIS A 70 7.18 -4.16 -8.89
CA HIS A 70 7.57 -2.78 -8.61
C HIS A 70 7.46 -1.87 -9.84
N ALA A 71 7.83 -2.35 -11.03
CA ALA A 71 7.67 -1.59 -12.27
C ALA A 71 6.20 -1.26 -12.52
N PHE A 72 5.31 -2.24 -12.40
CA PHE A 72 3.88 -2.05 -12.55
C PHE A 72 3.30 -1.09 -11.50
N ALA A 73 3.67 -1.28 -10.23
CA ALA A 73 3.21 -0.43 -9.14
C ALA A 73 3.62 1.04 -9.35
N ARG A 74 4.86 1.31 -9.79
CA ARG A 74 5.34 2.66 -10.08
C ARG A 74 4.54 3.33 -11.20
N GLU A 75 4.28 2.61 -12.30
CA GLU A 75 3.46 3.13 -13.40
C GLU A 75 2.04 3.47 -12.93
N ARG A 76 1.40 2.58 -12.17
CA ARG A 76 0.06 2.80 -11.63
C ARG A 76 0.01 3.98 -10.66
N ILE A 77 0.98 4.09 -9.76
CA ILE A 77 1.08 5.22 -8.83
C ILE A 77 1.28 6.52 -9.61
N LYS A 78 2.14 6.54 -10.62
CA LYS A 78 2.37 7.73 -11.46
C LYS A 78 1.10 8.19 -12.17
N LEU A 79 0.28 7.26 -12.65
CA LEU A 79 -1.00 7.56 -13.31
C LEU A 79 -2.09 8.00 -12.31
N ALA A 80 -2.15 7.39 -11.13
CA ALA A 80 -3.19 7.68 -10.13
C ALA A 80 -2.88 8.91 -9.28
N SER A 81 -1.60 9.23 -9.06
CA SER A 81 -1.13 10.30 -8.17
C SER A 81 -1.76 11.66 -8.48
N PRO A 82 -1.87 12.13 -9.74
CA PRO A 82 -2.54 13.40 -10.05
C PRO A 82 -4.00 13.41 -9.60
N ARG A 83 -4.76 12.35 -9.87
CA ARG A 83 -6.16 12.23 -9.46
C ARG A 83 -6.28 12.20 -7.94
N MET A 84 -5.44 11.43 -7.25
CA MET A 84 -5.41 11.36 -5.80
C MET A 84 -5.10 12.72 -5.18
N LYS A 85 -4.13 13.45 -5.76
CA LYS A 85 -3.80 14.82 -5.36
C LYS A 85 -4.98 15.75 -5.56
N THR A 86 -5.63 15.73 -6.71
CA THR A 86 -6.82 16.57 -6.97
C THR A 86 -7.95 16.27 -5.99
N LEU A 87 -8.18 15.00 -5.64
CA LEU A 87 -9.18 14.62 -4.64
C LEU A 87 -8.79 15.08 -3.23
N TYR A 88 -7.51 14.98 -2.87
CA TYR A 88 -7.01 15.46 -1.59
C TYR A 88 -7.08 16.99 -1.47
N ASP A 89 -6.70 17.70 -2.54
CA ASP A 89 -6.75 19.15 -2.64
C ASP A 89 -8.20 19.65 -2.88
N CYS A 90 -9.17 18.75 -3.13
CA CYS A 90 -10.56 19.11 -3.33
C CYS A 90 -11.15 19.67 -2.03
N GLY A 91 -11.55 20.94 -2.05
CA GLY A 91 -12.04 21.64 -0.87
C GLY A 91 -10.93 22.28 -0.03
N ALA A 92 -9.66 22.14 -0.43
CA ALA A 92 -8.59 22.95 0.12
C ALA A 92 -8.76 24.39 -0.38
N ALA A 93 -8.98 25.32 0.54
CA ALA A 93 -8.98 26.74 0.20
C ALA A 93 -7.52 27.16 -0.06
N ASN A 94 -7.25 27.65 -1.27
CA ASN A 94 -5.96 28.22 -1.65
C ASN A 94 -5.71 29.52 -0.86
N HIS A 95 -5.26 29.38 0.38
CA HIS A 95 -4.85 30.51 1.20
C HIS A 95 -3.43 30.90 0.79
N HIS A 96 -3.33 31.93 -0.05
CA HIS A 96 -2.06 32.58 -0.33
C HIS A 96 -1.68 33.42 0.88
N LEU A 97 -0.68 32.96 1.64
CA LEU A 97 -0.11 33.70 2.75
C LEU A 97 0.94 34.67 2.22
N ASN A 98 0.79 35.95 2.53
CA ASN A 98 1.76 37.00 2.22
C ASN A 98 2.59 37.33 3.46
N VAL A 99 3.77 37.94 3.24
CA VAL A 99 4.62 38.44 4.33
C VAL A 99 3.85 39.52 5.09
N GLY A 100 3.55 39.26 6.37
CA GLY A 100 2.75 40.14 7.22
C GLY A 100 1.38 39.57 7.62
N ASP A 101 0.94 38.47 7.02
CA ASP A 101 -0.35 37.84 7.36
C ASP A 101 -0.30 37.16 8.74
N GLN A 102 -1.34 37.37 9.54
CA GLN A 102 -1.49 36.70 10.84
C GLN A 102 -1.97 35.25 10.63
N VAL A 103 -1.22 34.30 11.17
CA VAL A 103 -1.53 32.87 11.11
C VAL A 103 -1.76 32.28 12.49
N TRP A 104 -2.76 31.41 12.60
CA TRP A 104 -3.00 30.65 13.82
C TRP A 104 -2.08 29.43 13.85
N ILE A 105 -1.25 29.35 14.89
CA ILE A 105 -0.43 28.17 15.16
C ILE A 105 -1.19 27.30 16.16
N TYR A 106 -1.50 26.07 15.77
CA TYR A 106 -2.07 25.10 16.68
C TYR A 106 -1.01 24.64 17.68
N ASN A 107 -1.21 24.96 18.95
CA ASN A 107 -0.34 24.54 20.05
C ASN A 107 -1.11 23.58 20.98
N PRO A 108 -0.96 22.26 20.81
CA PRO A 108 -1.54 21.29 21.74
C PRO A 108 -0.80 21.35 23.09
N LYS A 109 -1.57 21.23 24.19
CA LYS A 109 -1.03 21.14 25.56
C LYS A 109 -0.52 19.75 25.87
#